data_AF-A0A351CB88-F1
#
_entry.id   AF-A0A351CB88-F1
#
_cell.length_a   1.000
_cell.length_b   1.000
_cell.length_c   1.000
_cell.angle_alpha   90.00
_cell.angle_beta   90.00
_cell.angle_gamma   90.00
#
_symmetry.space_group_name_H-M   'P 1'
#
loop_
_entity.id
_entity.type
_entity.pdbx_description
1 polymer ?
#
loop_
_entity_poly.entity_id
_entity_poly.type
_entity_poly.pdbx_seq_one_letter_code
_entity_poly.pdbx_strand_id
1 'polypeptide(L)'
;MQAVLSRGLEMQFIRTWVDLYGASLKKTWGEAQEGFVATYRVSDDMVEAFLSFASERGVVVGTRGEESDGQAQFSDEDLGADLVQLHALLKGRLATRLYDRSAWYPIWSEVDHLLTESQMLWNPAEDLALRYAEAK
;
A
#
# COMPACT_ATOMS: atom_id res chain seq x y z
N MET A 1 -5.82 6.16 -3.12
CA MET A 1 -5.72 4.92 -2.29
C MET A 1 -6.83 4.63 -1.26
N GLN A 2 -7.38 5.62 -0.55
CA GLN A 2 -8.24 5.43 0.64
C GLN A 2 -9.51 4.58 0.42
N ALA A 3 -10.10 4.60 -0.78
CA ALA A 3 -11.26 3.79 -1.12
C ALA A 3 -10.95 2.28 -1.29
N VAL A 4 -9.74 1.94 -1.74
CA VAL A 4 -9.26 0.55 -1.80
C VAL A 4 -9.10 0.01 -0.37
N LEU A 5 -8.46 0.80 0.50
CA LEU A 5 -8.24 0.46 1.89
C LEU A 5 -9.54 0.35 2.69
N SER A 6 -10.51 1.24 2.45
CA SER A 6 -11.78 1.24 3.19
C SER A 6 -12.66 0.04 2.88
N ARG A 7 -12.54 -0.54 1.67
CA ARG A 7 -13.28 -1.73 1.24
C ARG A 7 -12.48 -3.04 1.38
N GLY A 8 -11.21 -2.96 1.80
CA GLY A 8 -10.33 -4.11 1.97
C GLY A 8 -10.09 -4.91 0.69
N LEU A 9 -10.13 -4.25 -0.47
CA LEU A 9 -10.02 -4.91 -1.78
C LEU A 9 -8.65 -5.56 -1.97
N GLU A 10 -7.61 -4.94 -1.43
CA GLU A 10 -6.24 -5.46 -1.46
C GLU A 10 -6.12 -6.80 -0.73
N MET A 11 -6.83 -6.96 0.40
CA MET A 11 -6.80 -8.22 1.16
C MET A 11 -7.51 -9.35 0.41
N GLN A 12 -8.62 -9.03 -0.26
CA GLN A 12 -9.37 -9.99 -1.06
C GLN A 12 -8.59 -10.40 -2.30
N PHE A 13 -8.02 -9.43 -3.02
CA PHE A 13 -7.18 -9.69 -4.18
C PHE A 13 -5.99 -10.58 -3.84
N ILE A 14 -5.25 -10.24 -2.77
CA ILE A 14 -4.06 -11.00 -2.38
C ILE A 14 -4.41 -12.43 -1.98
N ARG A 15 -5.59 -12.66 -1.39
CA ARG A 15 -6.06 -14.02 -1.14
C ARG A 15 -6.19 -14.81 -2.45
N THR A 16 -6.91 -14.26 -3.43
CA THR A 16 -7.05 -14.88 -4.76
C THR A 16 -5.70 -15.08 -5.44
N TRP A 17 -4.80 -14.10 -5.34
CA TRP A 17 -3.46 -14.18 -5.91
C TRP A 17 -2.63 -15.30 -5.28
N VAL A 18 -2.67 -15.45 -3.95
CA VAL A 18 -1.98 -16.54 -3.25
C VAL A 18 -2.63 -17.89 -3.57
N ASP A 19 -3.93 -17.96 -3.78
CA ASP A 19 -4.59 -19.20 -4.20
C ASP A 19 -4.09 -19.68 -5.59
N LEU A 20 -3.81 -18.74 -6.50
CA LEU A 20 -3.31 -19.02 -7.85
C LEU A 20 -1.79 -19.24 -7.92
N TYR A 21 -1.01 -18.38 -7.25
CA TYR A 21 0.46 -18.30 -7.38
C TYR A 21 1.21 -18.66 -6.08
N GLY A 22 0.50 -18.97 -5.00
CA GLY A 22 1.11 -19.22 -3.69
C GLY A 22 2.07 -20.39 -3.67
N ALA A 23 1.82 -21.43 -4.48
CA ALA A 23 2.71 -22.59 -4.58
C ALA A 23 4.08 -22.21 -5.18
N SER A 24 4.10 -21.39 -6.23
CA SER A 24 5.36 -20.91 -6.83
C SER A 24 6.06 -19.91 -5.92
N LEU A 25 5.32 -18.99 -5.30
CA LEU A 25 5.85 -18.05 -4.31
C LEU A 25 6.49 -18.77 -3.13
N LYS A 26 5.83 -19.79 -2.57
CA LYS A 26 6.37 -20.59 -1.46
C LYS A 26 7.59 -21.41 -1.88
N LYS A 27 7.63 -21.91 -3.12
CA LYS A 27 8.80 -22.64 -3.64
C LYS A 27 10.04 -21.74 -3.72
N THR A 28 9.86 -20.48 -4.12
CA THR A 28 10.97 -19.53 -4.25
C THR A 28 11.35 -18.91 -2.92
N TRP A 29 10.37 -18.50 -2.12
CA TRP A 29 10.58 -17.64 -0.97
C TRP A 29 10.42 -18.33 0.38
N GLY A 30 9.82 -19.53 0.44
CA GLY A 30 9.82 -20.43 1.60
C GLY A 30 9.80 -19.73 2.96
N GLU A 31 10.92 -19.82 3.69
CA GLU A 31 11.17 -19.16 4.97
C GLU A 31 12.11 -17.93 4.84
N ALA A 32 12.47 -17.54 3.61
CA ALA A 32 13.38 -16.44 3.30
C ALA A 32 12.70 -15.05 3.37
N GLN A 33 12.13 -14.72 4.54
CA GLN A 33 11.42 -13.46 4.78
C GLN A 33 12.27 -12.22 4.46
N GLU A 34 13.49 -12.15 4.98
CA GLU A 34 14.39 -11.00 4.76
C GLU A 34 14.71 -10.81 3.28
N GLY A 35 14.97 -11.90 2.57
CA GLY A 35 15.22 -11.90 1.12
C GLY A 35 14.00 -11.41 0.34
N PHE A 36 12.80 -11.88 0.70
CA PHE A 36 11.55 -11.43 0.10
C PHE A 36 11.34 -9.93 0.31
N VAL A 37 11.47 -9.46 1.55
CA VAL A 37 11.31 -8.04 1.91
C VAL A 37 12.30 -7.17 1.14
N ALA A 38 13.56 -7.59 1.02
CA ALA A 38 14.59 -6.80 0.36
C ALA A 38 14.45 -6.78 -1.19
N THR A 39 14.10 -7.91 -1.80
CA THR A 39 14.31 -8.09 -3.26
C THR A 39 13.05 -8.35 -4.07
N TYR A 40 11.96 -8.80 -3.44
CA TYR A 40 10.71 -9.02 -4.16
C TYR A 40 10.14 -7.70 -4.67
N ARG A 41 9.74 -7.71 -5.95
CA ARG A 41 9.05 -6.61 -6.62
C ARG A 41 7.70 -7.10 -7.12
N VAL A 42 6.68 -6.29 -6.88
CA VAL A 42 5.36 -6.48 -7.49
C VAL A 42 5.54 -6.27 -9.00
N SER A 43 5.05 -7.21 -9.80
CA SER A 43 5.11 -7.12 -11.26
C SER A 43 3.99 -6.24 -11.79
N ASP A 44 4.19 -5.65 -12.96
CA ASP A 44 3.17 -4.86 -13.66
C ASP A 44 1.90 -5.71 -13.89
N ASP A 45 2.05 -7.00 -14.23
CA ASP A 45 0.93 -7.95 -14.35
C ASP A 45 0.09 -8.05 -13.07
N MET A 46 0.72 -7.98 -11.89
CA MET A 46 0.02 -8.07 -10.61
C MET A 46 -0.74 -6.78 -10.31
N VAL A 47 -0.17 -5.63 -10.72
CA VAL A 47 -0.85 -4.33 -10.63
C VAL A 47 -2.06 -4.30 -11.56
N GLU A 48 -1.88 -4.68 -12.83
CA GLU A 48 -2.98 -4.72 -13.80
C GLU A 48 -4.10 -5.66 -13.34
N ALA A 49 -3.74 -6.85 -12.84
CA ALA A 49 -4.70 -7.79 -12.26
C ALA A 49 -5.44 -7.20 -11.05
N PHE A 50 -4.75 -6.44 -10.20
CA PHE A 50 -5.38 -5.76 -9.07
C PHE A 50 -6.35 -4.66 -9.52
N LEU A 51 -5.96 -3.83 -10.48
CA LEU A 51 -6.80 -2.76 -11.02
C LEU A 51 -8.05 -3.34 -11.70
N SER A 52 -7.88 -4.42 -12.47
CA SER A 52 -9.00 -5.16 -13.05
C SER A 52 -9.95 -5.69 -11.97
N PHE A 53 -9.41 -6.36 -10.94
CA PHE A 53 -10.15 -6.87 -9.80
C PHE A 53 -10.92 -5.78 -9.03
N ALA A 54 -10.34 -4.59 -8.91
CA ALA A 54 -10.97 -3.44 -8.27
C ALA A 54 -12.11 -2.86 -9.14
N SER A 55 -11.92 -2.78 -10.46
CA SER A 55 -12.94 -2.30 -11.40
C SER A 55 -14.20 -3.17 -11.39
N GLU A 56 -14.04 -4.50 -11.37
CA GLU A 56 -15.14 -5.46 -11.23
C GLU A 56 -15.96 -5.26 -9.93
N ARG A 57 -15.36 -4.66 -8.91
CA ARG A 57 -15.96 -4.42 -7.58
C ARG A 57 -16.44 -2.97 -7.41
N GLY A 58 -16.59 -2.25 -8.52
CA GLY A 58 -17.16 -0.90 -8.55
C GLY A 58 -16.19 0.20 -8.12
N VAL A 59 -14.89 -0.02 -8.30
CA VAL A 59 -13.85 1.02 -8.17
C VAL A 59 -13.34 1.35 -9.56
N VAL A 60 -13.84 2.43 -10.16
CA VAL A 60 -13.48 2.83 -11.52
C VAL A 60 -12.19 3.65 -11.49
N VAL A 61 -11.21 3.22 -12.27
CA VAL A 61 -10.00 3.97 -12.58
C VAL A 61 -10.24 4.75 -13.86
N GLY A 62 -10.16 6.08 -13.83
CA GLY A 62 -10.35 6.93 -15.00
C GLY A 62 -10.42 8.43 -14.66
N THR A 63 -10.38 9.29 -15.68
CA THR A 63 -10.38 10.75 -15.54
C THR A 63 -11.54 11.25 -14.67
N ARG A 64 -11.21 12.09 -13.68
CA ARG A 64 -12.17 12.76 -12.78
C ARG A 64 -13.08 13.67 -13.59
N GLY A 65 -14.20 13.14 -14.10
CA GLY A 65 -15.06 13.89 -15.01
C GLY A 65 -16.40 13.25 -15.36
N GLU A 66 -16.55 11.93 -15.20
CA GLU A 66 -17.85 11.29 -15.40
C GLU A 66 -18.48 10.99 -14.04
N GLU A 67 -19.59 11.69 -13.75
CA GLU A 67 -20.48 11.42 -12.61
C GLU A 67 -20.84 9.92 -12.61
N SER A 68 -20.16 9.14 -11.79
CA SER A 68 -20.58 7.78 -11.48
C SER A 68 -21.23 7.79 -10.10
N ASP A 69 -22.56 7.67 -10.10
CA ASP A 69 -23.42 7.53 -8.93
C ASP A 69 -22.78 6.63 -7.85
N GLY A 70 -22.22 7.25 -6.81
CA GLY A 70 -21.74 6.56 -5.60
C GLY A 70 -20.53 5.63 -5.76
N GLN A 71 -19.83 5.64 -6.89
CA GLN A 71 -18.62 4.82 -7.08
C GLN A 71 -17.36 5.59 -6.70
N ALA A 72 -16.42 4.92 -6.02
CA ALA A 72 -15.14 5.51 -5.69
C ALA A 72 -14.27 5.58 -6.95
N GLN A 73 -13.92 6.80 -7.37
CA GLN A 73 -13.16 7.07 -8.58
C GLN A 73 -11.69 7.24 -8.24
N PHE A 74 -10.82 6.57 -8.99
CA PHE A 74 -9.37 6.82 -9.01
C PHE A 74 -9.06 7.64 -10.27
N SER A 75 -8.49 8.84 -10.14
CA SER A 75 -7.96 9.52 -11.34
C SER A 75 -6.64 8.88 -11.77
N ASP A 76 -6.36 8.84 -13.07
CA ASP A 76 -5.08 8.31 -13.60
C ASP A 76 -3.86 9.08 -13.05
N GLU A 77 -4.04 10.37 -12.77
CA GLU A 77 -3.04 11.24 -12.14
C GLU A 77 -2.76 10.82 -10.69
N ASP A 78 -3.82 10.51 -9.92
CA ASP A 78 -3.69 9.98 -8.55
C ASP A 78 -3.06 8.58 -8.57
N LEU A 79 -3.37 7.76 -9.57
CA LEU A 79 -2.82 6.42 -9.68
C LEU A 79 -1.31 6.46 -9.95
N GLY A 80 -0.86 7.35 -10.85
CA GLY A 80 0.56 7.58 -11.10
C GLY A 80 1.33 8.04 -9.85
N ALA A 81 0.74 8.93 -9.04
CA ALA A 81 1.31 9.38 -7.77
C ALA A 81 1.31 8.27 -6.69
N ASP A 82 0.26 7.45 -6.65
CA ASP A 82 0.06 6.40 -5.64
C ASP A 82 0.73 5.06 -6.02
N LEU A 83 1.30 4.89 -7.22
CA LEU A 83 1.85 3.61 -7.69
C LEU A 83 2.89 3.01 -6.72
N VAL A 84 3.77 3.85 -6.16
CA VAL A 84 4.78 3.42 -5.18
C VAL A 84 4.10 2.85 -3.92
N GLN A 85 3.06 3.53 -3.44
CA GLN A 85 2.30 3.11 -2.28
C GLN A 85 1.48 1.84 -2.58
N LEU A 86 0.94 1.71 -3.81
CA LEU A 86 0.23 0.52 -4.25
C LEU A 86 1.16 -0.70 -4.31
N HIS A 87 2.37 -0.55 -4.84
CA HIS A 87 3.38 -1.61 -4.84
C HIS A 87 3.71 -2.06 -3.41
N ALA A 88 3.98 -1.11 -2.51
CA ALA A 88 4.26 -1.43 -1.11
C ALA A 88 3.05 -2.07 -0.41
N LEU A 89 1.83 -1.63 -0.71
CA LEU A 89 0.59 -2.20 -0.19
C LEU A 89 0.45 -3.67 -0.61
N LEU A 90 0.54 -3.96 -1.91
CA LEU A 90 0.41 -5.32 -2.45
C LEU A 90 1.54 -6.22 -1.94
N LYS A 91 2.79 -5.73 -1.95
CA LYS A 91 3.96 -6.44 -1.40
C LYS A 91 3.78 -6.74 0.08
N GLY A 92 3.37 -5.76 0.88
CA GLY A 92 3.17 -5.90 2.33
C GLY A 92 2.05 -6.89 2.66
N ARG A 93 0.94 -6.84 1.92
CA ARG A 93 -0.17 -7.80 2.10
C ARG A 93 0.25 -9.21 1.71
N LEU A 94 1.03 -9.36 0.64
CA LEU A 94 1.57 -10.65 0.23
C LEU A 94 2.55 -11.19 1.27
N ALA A 95 3.46 -10.35 1.77
CA ALA A 95 4.40 -10.69 2.84
C ALA A 95 3.65 -11.17 4.10
N THR A 96 2.57 -10.48 4.46
CA THR A 96 1.73 -10.84 5.61
C THR A 96 1.12 -12.23 5.48
N ARG A 97 0.77 -12.65 4.26
CA ARG A 97 0.25 -13.99 4.00
C ARG A 97 1.32 -15.07 4.05
N LEU A 98 2.54 -14.75 3.65
CA LEU A 98 3.65 -15.70 3.63
C LEU A 98 4.31 -15.87 5.01
N TYR A 99 4.46 -14.78 5.75
CA TYR A 99 5.34 -14.70 6.93
C TYR A 99 4.71 -14.04 8.15
N ASP A 100 3.40 -13.79 8.17
CA ASP A 100 2.69 -13.03 9.20
C ASP A 100 2.91 -11.50 9.20
N ARG A 101 2.24 -10.82 10.14
CA ARG A 101 2.21 -9.35 10.24
C ARG A 101 3.59 -8.71 10.48
N SER A 102 4.58 -9.45 10.97
CA SER A 102 5.94 -8.95 11.19
C SER A 102 6.60 -8.47 9.89
N ALA A 103 6.27 -9.11 8.75
CA ALA A 103 6.83 -8.75 7.46
C ALA A 103 6.21 -7.48 6.85
N TRP A 104 5.09 -7.00 7.37
CA TRP A 104 4.41 -5.80 6.88
C TRP A 104 5.22 -4.53 7.12
N TYR A 105 5.69 -4.36 8.36
CA TYR A 105 6.23 -3.08 8.81
C TYR A 105 7.45 -2.60 8.00
N PRO A 106 8.47 -3.45 7.73
CA PRO A 106 9.63 -3.03 6.95
C PRO A 106 9.29 -2.56 5.53
N ILE A 107 8.21 -3.08 4.95
CA ILE A 107 7.78 -2.71 3.59
C ILE A 107 6.98 -1.41 3.62
N TRP A 108 6.06 -1.28 4.57
CA TRP A 108 5.14 -0.14 4.61
C TRP A 108 5.83 1.15 5.11
N SER A 109 6.78 1.04 6.05
CA SER A 109 7.44 2.21 6.62
C SER A 109 8.22 3.04 5.59
N GLU A 110 8.61 2.46 4.46
CA GLU A 110 9.34 3.17 3.39
C GLU A 110 8.46 4.12 2.59
N VAL A 111 7.14 3.91 2.58
CA VAL A 111 6.19 4.64 1.73
C VAL A 111 5.10 5.36 2.52
N ASP A 112 5.08 5.22 3.85
CA ASP A 112 4.06 5.81 4.70
C ASP A 112 4.27 7.32 4.80
N HIS A 113 3.59 8.06 3.91
CA HIS A 113 3.65 9.52 3.87
C HIS A 113 3.19 10.16 5.17
N LEU A 114 2.16 9.61 5.84
CA LEU A 114 1.70 10.14 7.11
C LEU A 114 2.78 10.00 8.18
N LEU A 115 3.48 8.86 8.20
CA LEU A 115 4.63 8.69 9.06
C LEU A 115 5.68 9.73 8.71
N THR A 116 6.12 9.83 7.45
CA THR A 116 7.13 10.82 7.01
C THR A 116 6.76 12.25 7.40
N GLU A 117 5.54 12.69 7.14
CA GLU A 117 5.05 14.03 7.51
C GLU A 117 5.05 14.24 9.02
N SER A 118 4.59 13.23 9.79
CA SER A 118 4.61 13.29 11.24
C SER A 118 6.03 13.42 11.79
N GLN A 119 7.00 12.73 11.17
CA GLN A 119 8.40 12.83 11.59
C GLN A 119 8.97 14.24 11.37
N MET A 120 8.55 14.93 10.30
CA MET A 120 8.97 16.30 10.01
C MET A 120 8.47 17.31 11.07
N LEU A 121 7.40 16.98 11.81
CA LEU A 121 6.82 17.86 12.82
C LEU A 121 7.52 17.78 14.19
N TRP A 122 8.45 16.84 14.41
CA TRP A 122 9.15 16.73 15.70
C TRP A 122 10.04 17.92 16.01
N ASN A 123 10.92 18.34 15.08
CA ASN A 123 11.82 19.47 15.32
C ASN A 123 11.06 20.80 15.57
N PRO A 124 10.02 21.15 14.79
CA PRO A 124 9.18 22.32 15.10
C PRO A 124 8.47 22.25 16.46
N ALA A 125 8.02 21.05 16.88
CA ALA A 125 7.38 20.87 18.17
C ALA A 125 8.35 21.07 19.34
N GLU A 126 9.60 20.61 19.21
CA GLU A 126 10.66 20.86 20.19
C GLU A 126 11.02 22.35 20.29
N ASP A 127 11.19 23.03 19.17
CA ASP A 127 11.46 24.48 19.13
C ASP A 127 10.32 25.28 19.77
N LEU A 128 9.07 24.90 19.48
CA LEU A 128 7.90 25.52 20.10
C LEU A 128 7.90 25.30 21.62
N ALA A 129 8.19 24.08 22.08
CA ALA A 129 8.23 23.76 23.51
C ALA A 129 9.33 24.56 24.24
N LEU A 130 10.51 24.71 23.64
CA LEU A 130 11.61 25.53 24.17
C LEU A 130 11.20 27.00 24.30
N ARG A 131 10.61 27.60 23.25
CA ARG A 131 10.15 28.98 23.28
C ARG A 131 9.09 29.23 24.36
N TYR A 132 8.19 28.29 24.59
CA TYR A 132 7.19 28.38 25.66
C TYR A 132 7.80 28.23 27.05
N ALA A 133 8.87 27.46 27.21
CA ALA A 133 9.58 27.31 28.47
C ALA A 133 10.39 28.57 28.85
N GLU A 134 10.98 29.25 27.86
CA GLU A 134 11.72 30.51 28.05
C GLU A 134 10.81 31.73 28.26
N ALA A 135 9.59 31.70 27.74
CA ALA A 135 8.61 32.77 27.90
C ALA A 135 7.90 32.78 29.26
N LYS A 136 8.27 31.88 30.18
CA LYS A 136 7.65 31.69 31.50
C LYS A 136 8.61 32.06 32.63
#